data_AF-A0A1G5UF08-F1
#
_entry.id   AF-A0A1G5UF08-F1
#
_cell.length_a   1.000
_cell.length_b   1.000
_cell.length_c   1.000
_cell.angle_alpha   90.00
_cell.angle_beta   90.00
_cell.angle_gamma   90.00
#
_symmetry.space_group_name_H-M   'P 1'
#
loop_
_entity.id
_entity.type
_entity.pdbx_description
1 polymer ?
#
loop_
_entity_poly.entity_id
_entity_poly.type
_entity_poly.pdbx_seq_one_letter_code
_entity_poly.pdbx_strand_id
1 'polypeptide(L)'
;MPALPPVQGQKSPIESYLHVLHALILRDMRTRFGASLWGYGVVVLWPCVHVFMLIAIYTFQKLAAPLGDNRALFFATGAVPVLVFQYISREVMKAVIMNRPLTYYPQVKLFDVILARILVEIVTGFLALLVVCSILVVIGTNPIPADPFTAMCGYLAAIVLGIGIGTINVAIIGFFPGWLIGYALFSIILYVSSGVMFLPSYMPDKVYYWMKYNPAMQLAEWVRSAYYPYAGIQVDYLYIIMFGLTCASIGLLLVKHVVSKLQA
;
A
#
# COMPACT_ATOMS: atom_id res chain seq x y z
N MET A 1 46.37 27.96 -20.25
CA MET A 1 45.31 26.93 -20.26
C MET A 1 44.78 26.80 -18.85
N PRO A 2 43.48 26.98 -18.58
CA PRO A 2 42.94 26.72 -17.24
C PRO A 2 43.10 25.24 -16.92
N ALA A 3 43.62 24.93 -15.72
CA ALA A 3 43.83 23.57 -15.26
C ALA A 3 42.49 22.81 -15.25
N LEU A 4 42.47 21.62 -15.86
CA LEU A 4 41.31 20.73 -15.79
C LEU A 4 41.00 20.45 -14.32
N PRO A 5 39.73 20.58 -13.89
CA PRO A 5 39.37 20.29 -12.51
C PRO A 5 39.76 18.84 -12.18
N PRO A 6 40.25 18.58 -10.96
CA PRO A 6 40.67 17.24 -10.57
C PRO A 6 39.51 16.26 -10.75
N VAL A 7 39.79 15.11 -11.36
CA VAL A 7 38.83 14.01 -11.53
C VAL A 7 38.29 13.67 -10.14
N GLN A 8 37.04 14.05 -9.87
CA GLN A 8 36.36 13.68 -8.63
C GLN A 8 36.47 12.16 -8.49
N GLY A 9 37.07 11.71 -7.38
CA GLY A 9 37.29 10.29 -7.11
C GLY A 9 36.02 9.50 -7.41
N GLN A 10 36.17 8.41 -8.16
CA GLN A 10 35.05 7.54 -8.54
C GLN A 10 34.27 7.17 -7.28
N LYS A 11 33.07 7.75 -7.14
CA LYS A 11 32.16 7.44 -6.02
C LYS A 11 31.89 5.96 -6.01
N SER A 12 31.73 5.38 -4.82
CA SER A 12 31.39 3.97 -4.69
C SER A 12 30.13 3.66 -5.51
N PRO A 13 30.04 2.50 -6.20
CA PRO A 13 28.85 2.12 -6.97
C PRO A 13 27.55 2.21 -6.14
N ILE A 14 27.65 1.93 -4.84
CA ILE A 14 26.53 2.01 -3.89
C ILE A 14 26.14 3.47 -3.64
N GLU A 15 27.11 4.37 -3.44
CA GLU A 15 26.84 5.80 -3.25
C GLU A 15 26.17 6.41 -4.48
N SER A 16 26.65 6.03 -5.67
CA SER A 16 26.04 6.46 -6.93
C SER A 16 24.59 5.97 -7.05
N TYR A 17 24.33 4.71 -6.70
CA TYR A 17 22.97 4.15 -6.69
C TYR A 17 22.04 4.86 -5.70
N LEU A 18 22.50 5.08 -4.46
CA LEU A 18 21.72 5.77 -3.43
C LEU A 18 21.43 7.23 -3.83
N HIS A 19 22.37 7.91 -4.48
CA HIS A 19 22.15 9.26 -5.00
C HIS A 19 21.07 9.30 -6.08
N VAL A 20 21.07 8.32 -7.01
CA VAL A 20 20.04 8.20 -8.04
C VAL A 20 18.68 7.93 -7.39
N LEU A 21 18.61 6.96 -6.47
CA LEU A 21 17.37 6.62 -5.78
C LEU A 21 16.82 7.82 -4.99
N HIS A 22 17.68 8.52 -4.25
CA HIS A 22 17.30 9.71 -3.51
C HIS A 22 16.80 10.83 -4.44
N ALA A 23 17.47 11.07 -5.57
CA ALA A 23 17.03 12.05 -6.55
C ALA A 23 15.67 11.69 -7.16
N LEU A 24 15.42 10.40 -7.43
CA LEU A 24 14.13 9.91 -7.90
C LEU A 24 13.02 10.10 -6.87
N ILE A 25 13.28 9.80 -5.59
CA ILE A 25 12.34 10.02 -4.49
C ILE A 25 11.99 11.52 -4.39
N LEU A 26 12.99 12.40 -4.35
CA LEU A 26 12.78 13.84 -4.27
C LEU A 26 11.99 14.38 -5.47
N ARG A 27 12.33 13.93 -6.68
CA ARG A 27 11.59 14.30 -7.90
C ARG A 27 10.15 13.81 -7.81
N ASP A 28 9.93 12.58 -7.38
CA ASP A 28 8.60 12.00 -7.28
C ASP A 28 7.73 12.80 -6.31
N MET A 29 8.29 13.10 -5.12
CA MET A 29 7.62 13.93 -4.14
C MET A 29 7.31 15.33 -4.69
N ARG A 30 8.28 15.96 -5.36
CA ARG A 30 8.12 17.32 -5.89
C ARG A 30 7.06 17.40 -6.98
N THR A 31 7.07 16.46 -7.92
CA THR A 31 6.18 16.46 -9.09
C THR A 31 4.75 16.06 -8.72
N ARG A 32 4.59 15.12 -7.78
CA ARG A 32 3.28 14.59 -7.40
C ARG A 32 2.59 15.40 -6.30
N PHE A 33 3.37 15.98 -5.39
CA PHE A 33 2.85 16.73 -4.24
C PHE A 33 3.01 18.25 -4.39
N GLY A 34 3.30 18.72 -5.60
CA GLY A 34 3.29 20.16 -5.92
C GLY A 34 4.39 20.96 -5.23
N ALA A 35 5.54 20.35 -4.93
CA ALA A 35 6.69 20.98 -4.29
C ALA A 35 6.40 21.73 -2.98
N SER A 36 5.28 21.44 -2.30
CA SER A 36 4.84 22.13 -1.08
C SER A 36 4.44 21.15 0.01
N LEU A 37 4.63 21.54 1.27
CA LEU A 37 4.20 20.76 2.44
C LEU A 37 2.68 20.52 2.42
N TRP A 38 1.90 21.50 1.96
CA TRP A 38 0.45 21.41 1.85
C TRP A 38 0.00 20.33 0.86
N GLY A 39 0.62 20.26 -0.32
CA GLY A 39 0.28 19.22 -1.30
C GLY A 39 0.60 17.81 -0.79
N TYR A 40 1.69 17.65 -0.03
CA TYR A 40 2.01 16.37 0.61
C TYR A 40 0.98 15.99 1.68
N GLY A 41 0.61 16.94 2.54
CA GLY A 41 -0.41 16.74 3.57
C GLY A 41 -1.75 16.29 2.98
N VAL A 42 -2.18 16.87 1.86
CA VAL A 42 -3.43 16.46 1.18
C VAL A 42 -3.39 14.99 0.75
N VAL A 43 -2.26 14.51 0.22
CA VAL A 43 -2.16 13.09 -0.21
C VAL A 43 -2.23 12.12 0.96
N VAL A 44 -1.54 12.45 2.05
CA VAL A 44 -1.56 11.65 3.28
C VAL A 44 -2.96 11.64 3.92
N LEU A 45 -3.70 12.74 3.78
CA LEU A 45 -5.06 12.86 4.31
C LEU A 45 -6.11 12.07 3.51
N TRP A 46 -5.87 11.71 2.25
CA TRP A 46 -6.85 10.96 1.45
C TRP A 46 -7.26 9.61 2.05
N PRO A 47 -6.33 8.71 2.44
CA PRO A 47 -6.66 7.49 3.17
C PRO A 47 -7.41 7.78 4.48
N CYS A 48 -7.01 8.84 5.19
CA CYS A 48 -7.63 9.24 6.45
C CYS A 48 -9.11 9.63 6.22
N VAL A 49 -9.39 10.50 5.25
CA VAL A 49 -10.74 10.92 4.87
C VAL A 49 -11.60 9.71 4.50
N HIS A 50 -11.03 8.72 3.79
CA HIS A 50 -11.76 7.50 3.45
C HIS A 50 -12.22 6.73 4.70
N VAL A 51 -11.31 6.53 5.67
CA VAL A 51 -11.63 5.86 6.94
C VAL A 51 -12.66 6.67 7.74
N PHE A 52 -12.47 7.99 7.86
CA PHE A 52 -13.40 8.85 8.60
C PHE A 52 -14.77 8.95 7.95
N MET A 53 -14.85 8.91 6.62
CA MET A 53 -16.12 8.88 5.93
C MET A 53 -16.92 7.64 6.33
N LEU A 54 -16.30 6.45 6.36
CA LEU A 54 -16.97 5.22 6.80
C LEU A 54 -17.44 5.31 8.26
N ILE A 55 -16.59 5.84 9.14
CA ILE A 55 -16.93 6.05 10.56
C ILE A 55 -18.11 7.02 10.69
N ALA A 56 -18.11 8.11 9.93
CA ALA A 56 -19.16 9.12 9.95
C ALA A 56 -20.49 8.51 9.47
N ILE A 57 -20.51 7.80 8.34
CA ILE A 57 -21.71 7.14 7.80
C ILE A 57 -22.36 6.23 8.85
N TYR A 58 -21.58 5.33 9.46
CA TYR A 58 -22.11 4.40 10.48
C TYR A 58 -22.53 5.11 11.76
N THR A 59 -21.87 6.21 12.09
CA THR A 59 -22.21 7.03 13.25
C THR A 59 -23.54 7.78 13.05
N PHE A 60 -23.75 8.37 11.88
CA PHE A 60 -25.01 9.05 11.56
C PHE A 60 -26.18 8.06 11.44
N GLN A 61 -25.94 6.86 10.91
CA GLN A 61 -26.96 5.81 10.83
C GLN A 61 -27.23 5.11 12.16
N LYS A 62 -26.50 5.44 13.23
CA LYS A 62 -26.59 4.79 14.56
C LYS A 62 -26.43 3.26 14.51
N LEU A 63 -25.68 2.77 13.53
CA LEU A 63 -25.38 1.34 13.40
C LEU A 63 -24.35 0.95 14.47
N ALA A 64 -24.56 -0.19 15.11
CA ALA A 64 -23.56 -0.76 16.01
C ALA A 64 -22.33 -1.22 15.21
N ALA A 65 -21.15 -1.17 15.84
CA ALA A 65 -19.97 -1.79 15.25
C ALA A 65 -20.21 -3.31 15.19
N PRO A 66 -19.84 -3.99 14.09
CA PRO A 66 -19.93 -5.44 14.02
C PRO A 66 -19.08 -6.15 15.09
N LEU A 67 -18.02 -5.50 15.57
CA LEU A 67 -17.13 -6.03 16.61
C LEU A 67 -16.60 -4.91 17.52
N GLY A 68 -16.66 -5.15 18.83
CA GLY A 68 -16.20 -4.23 19.88
C GLY A 68 -17.12 -3.03 20.10
N ASP A 69 -16.83 -2.26 21.14
CA ASP A 69 -17.69 -1.14 21.56
C ASP A 69 -17.44 0.15 20.78
N ASN A 70 -16.32 0.20 20.03
CA ASN A 70 -15.87 1.40 19.35
C ASN A 70 -15.86 1.24 17.83
N ARG A 71 -16.81 1.92 17.17
CA ARG A 71 -16.95 1.98 15.71
C ARG A 71 -15.69 2.49 15.01
N ALA A 72 -15.07 3.53 15.56
CA ALA A 72 -13.91 4.16 14.95
C ALA A 72 -12.73 3.18 14.90
N LEU A 73 -12.52 2.42 15.98
CA LEU A 73 -11.50 1.38 16.04
C LEU A 73 -11.79 0.23 15.07
N PHE A 74 -13.04 -0.22 14.97
CA PHE A 74 -13.43 -1.30 14.05
C PHE A 74 -13.13 -0.96 12.58
N PHE A 75 -13.48 0.26 12.14
CA PHE A 75 -13.21 0.70 10.78
C PHE A 75 -11.73 0.99 10.54
N ALA A 76 -11.02 1.58 11.50
CA ALA A 76 -9.59 1.84 11.34
C ALA A 76 -8.79 0.53 11.18
N THR A 77 -9.06 -0.46 12.02
CA THR A 77 -8.33 -1.75 12.01
C THR A 77 -8.60 -2.58 10.76
N GLY A 78 -9.79 -2.49 10.18
CA GLY A 78 -10.12 -3.16 8.91
C GLY A 78 -9.68 -2.38 7.67
N ALA A 79 -10.02 -1.09 7.61
CA ALA A 79 -9.81 -0.28 6.40
C ALA A 79 -8.34 0.06 6.16
N VAL A 80 -7.59 0.46 7.20
CA VAL A 80 -6.21 0.93 7.03
C VAL A 80 -5.30 -0.10 6.34
N PRO A 81 -5.21 -1.39 6.76
CA PRO A 81 -4.33 -2.35 6.08
C PRO A 81 -4.74 -2.58 4.62
N VAL A 82 -6.04 -2.65 4.33
CA VAL A 82 -6.55 -2.84 2.96
C VAL A 82 -6.25 -1.63 2.09
N LEU A 83 -6.42 -0.41 2.62
CA LEU A 83 -6.07 0.82 1.92
C LEU A 83 -4.56 0.90 1.67
N VAL A 84 -3.70 0.58 2.66
CA VAL A 84 -2.24 0.56 2.45
C VAL A 84 -1.87 -0.35 1.27
N PHE A 85 -2.40 -1.58 1.25
CA PHE A 85 -2.25 -2.50 0.12
C PHE A 85 -2.68 -1.88 -1.21
N GLN A 86 -3.91 -1.34 -1.29
CA GLN A 86 -4.49 -0.83 -2.53
C GLN A 86 -3.78 0.42 -3.05
N TYR A 87 -3.42 1.36 -2.16
CA TYR A 87 -2.71 2.58 -2.52
C TYR A 87 -1.31 2.26 -3.06
N ILE A 88 -0.54 1.41 -2.36
CA ILE A 88 0.78 0.98 -2.84
C ILE A 88 0.64 0.34 -4.23
N SER A 89 -0.26 -0.64 -4.39
CA SER A 89 -0.41 -1.34 -5.66
C SER A 89 -0.79 -0.40 -6.82
N ARG A 90 -1.72 0.53 -6.57
CA ARG A 90 -2.17 1.50 -7.58
C ARG A 90 -1.09 2.50 -7.95
N GLU A 91 -0.39 3.07 -6.98
CA GLU A 91 0.62 4.10 -7.25
C GLU A 91 1.90 3.50 -7.86
N VAL A 92 2.25 2.26 -7.49
CA VAL A 92 3.31 1.48 -8.17
C VAL A 92 2.97 1.25 -9.64
N MET A 93 1.72 0.85 -9.95
CA MET A 93 1.26 0.71 -11.33
C MET A 93 1.41 2.02 -12.14
N LYS A 94 1.01 3.16 -11.55
CA LYS A 94 1.10 4.47 -12.21
C LYS A 94 2.54 4.96 -12.40
N ALA A 95 3.47 4.50 -11.57
CA ALA A 95 4.87 4.95 -11.59
C ALA A 95 5.50 4.81 -12.97
N VAL A 96 5.20 3.72 -13.68
CA VAL A 96 5.78 3.42 -14.99
C VAL A 96 5.22 4.31 -16.09
N ILE A 97 3.91 4.62 -16.04
CA ILE A 97 3.30 5.52 -17.03
C ILE A 97 3.86 6.94 -16.87
N MET A 98 3.89 7.44 -15.64
CA MET A 98 4.24 8.85 -15.36
C MET A 98 5.73 9.12 -15.57
N ASN A 99 6.59 8.13 -15.35
CA ASN A 99 8.03 8.29 -15.41
C ASN A 99 8.67 7.63 -16.65
N ARG A 100 7.87 7.19 -17.63
CA ARG A 100 8.39 6.65 -18.89
C ARG A 100 9.46 7.53 -19.55
N PRO A 101 9.36 8.87 -19.57
CA PRO A 101 10.42 9.71 -20.15
C PRO A 101 11.77 9.64 -19.41
N LEU A 102 11.80 9.19 -18.16
CA LEU A 102 13.05 9.06 -17.40
C LEU A 102 13.89 7.87 -17.84
N THR A 103 13.26 6.81 -18.35
CA THR A 103 13.97 5.59 -18.75
C THR A 103 14.77 5.79 -20.03
N TYR A 104 14.64 6.93 -20.71
CA TYR A 104 15.53 7.32 -21.83
C TYR A 104 16.95 7.67 -21.34
N TYR A 105 17.12 8.00 -20.06
CA TYR A 105 18.46 8.21 -19.50
C TYR A 105 19.08 6.85 -19.15
N PRO A 106 20.25 6.48 -19.71
CA PRO A 106 20.85 5.15 -19.52
C PRO A 106 21.17 4.80 -18.06
N GLN A 107 21.29 5.81 -17.20
CA GLN A 107 21.59 5.68 -15.78
C GLN A 107 20.35 5.35 -14.93
N VAL A 108 19.13 5.52 -15.45
CA VAL A 108 17.88 5.32 -14.70
C VAL A 108 17.18 4.05 -15.18
N LYS A 109 17.19 3.01 -14.34
CA LYS A 109 16.46 1.78 -14.65
C LYS A 109 15.00 1.91 -14.23
N LEU A 110 14.11 1.23 -14.95
CA LEU A 110 12.69 1.15 -14.60
C LEU A 110 12.47 0.66 -13.15
N PHE A 111 13.32 -0.28 -12.72
CA PHE A 111 13.29 -0.80 -11.35
C PHE A 111 13.54 0.29 -10.30
N ASP A 112 14.43 1.26 -10.57
CA ASP A 112 14.76 2.33 -9.62
C ASP A 112 13.59 3.29 -9.44
N VAL A 113 12.83 3.53 -10.51
CA VAL A 113 11.58 4.31 -10.48
C VAL A 113 10.51 3.59 -9.65
N ILE A 114 10.35 2.28 -9.85
CA ILE A 114 9.39 1.47 -9.09
C ILE A 114 9.78 1.45 -7.60
N LEU A 115 11.07 1.25 -7.30
CA LEU A 115 11.57 1.22 -5.92
C LEU A 115 11.38 2.57 -5.23
N ALA A 116 11.72 3.68 -5.91
CA ALA A 116 11.47 5.03 -5.39
C ALA A 116 9.98 5.23 -5.06
N ARG A 117 9.08 4.79 -5.94
CA ARG A 117 7.64 4.86 -5.71
C ARG A 117 7.22 4.06 -4.48
N ILE A 118 7.67 2.81 -4.37
CA ILE A 118 7.33 1.94 -3.24
C ILE A 118 7.71 2.60 -1.91
N LEU A 119 8.92 3.17 -1.83
CA LEU A 119 9.40 3.84 -0.63
C LEU A 119 8.54 5.05 -0.25
N VAL A 120 8.18 5.89 -1.23
CA VAL A 120 7.29 7.04 -1.01
C VAL A 120 5.92 6.60 -0.50
N GLU A 121 5.34 5.53 -1.06
CA GLU A 121 4.04 5.03 -0.60
C GLU A 121 4.10 4.37 0.79
N ILE A 122 5.19 3.69 1.14
CA ILE A 122 5.37 3.14 2.48
C ILE A 122 5.41 4.27 3.52
N VAL A 123 6.18 5.33 3.26
CA VAL A 123 6.24 6.50 4.15
C VAL A 123 4.88 7.19 4.25
N THR A 124 4.19 7.35 3.12
CA THR A 124 2.86 7.97 3.06
C THR A 124 1.82 7.14 3.82
N GLY A 125 1.85 5.81 3.68
CA GLY A 125 0.98 4.89 4.42
C GLY A 125 1.25 4.89 5.92
N PHE A 126 2.53 4.92 6.32
CA PHE A 126 2.91 5.03 7.73
C PHE A 126 2.45 6.36 8.34
N LEU A 127 2.62 7.47 7.63
CA LEU A 127 2.14 8.77 8.10
C LEU A 127 0.61 8.82 8.18
N ALA A 128 -0.10 8.22 7.23
CA ALA A 128 -1.55 8.09 7.30
C ALA A 128 -2.01 7.26 8.51
N LEU A 129 -1.32 6.16 8.82
CA LEU A 129 -1.56 5.36 10.02
C LEU A 129 -1.39 6.21 11.30
N LEU A 130 -0.31 6.99 11.40
CA LEU A 130 -0.07 7.89 12.53
C LEU A 130 -1.18 8.94 12.68
N VAL A 131 -1.66 9.51 11.57
CA VAL A 131 -2.77 10.48 11.58
C VAL A 131 -4.06 9.82 12.06
N VAL A 132 -4.39 8.63 11.55
CA VAL A 132 -5.58 7.88 12.01
C VAL A 132 -5.48 7.57 13.50
N CYS A 133 -4.34 7.06 13.98
CA CYS A 133 -4.12 6.79 15.40
C CYS A 133 -4.24 8.05 16.27
N SER A 134 -3.68 9.17 15.83
CA SER A 134 -3.75 10.46 16.55
C SER A 134 -5.20 10.93 16.70
N ILE A 135 -6.01 10.80 15.65
CA ILE A 135 -7.42 11.20 15.67
C ILE A 135 -8.24 10.26 16.56
N LEU A 136 -7.94 8.95 16.57
CA LEU A 136 -8.58 8.02 17.50
C LEU A 136 -8.35 8.42 18.96
N VAL A 137 -7.12 8.81 19.31
CA VAL A 137 -6.80 9.33 20.67
C VAL A 137 -7.61 10.57 21.00
N VAL A 138 -7.73 11.53 20.07
CA VAL A 138 -8.51 12.77 20.27
C VAL A 138 -9.99 12.49 20.50
N ILE A 139 -10.54 11.45 19.84
CA ILE A 139 -11.94 11.03 20.01
C ILE A 139 -12.14 10.16 21.28
N GLY A 140 -11.08 9.93 22.07
CA GLY A 140 -11.13 9.14 23.31
C GLY A 140 -11.09 7.63 23.08
N THR A 141 -10.63 7.19 21.91
CA THR A 141 -10.47 5.77 21.56
C THR A 141 -9.02 5.36 21.72
N ASN A 142 -8.75 4.25 22.42
CA ASN A 142 -7.38 3.72 22.51
C ASN A 142 -7.01 3.00 21.18
N PRO A 143 -6.02 3.50 20.41
CA PRO A 143 -5.59 2.87 19.17
C PRO A 143 -4.50 1.81 19.36
N ILE A 144 -4.10 1.51 20.61
CA ILE A 144 -3.04 0.55 20.90
C ILE A 144 -3.63 -0.87 20.83
N PRO A 145 -3.09 -1.76 19.98
CA PRO A 145 -3.51 -3.16 19.91
C PRO A 145 -3.12 -3.92 21.18
N ALA A 146 -3.85 -4.99 21.48
CA ALA A 146 -3.50 -5.91 22.56
C ALA A 146 -2.19 -6.66 22.25
N ASP A 147 -1.94 -6.96 20.97
CA ASP A 147 -0.67 -7.50 20.48
C ASP A 147 -0.08 -6.60 19.37
N PRO A 148 0.80 -5.65 19.71
CA PRO A 148 1.45 -4.77 18.74
C PRO A 148 2.29 -5.49 17.70
N PHE A 149 2.88 -6.64 18.05
CA PHE A 149 3.72 -7.39 17.12
C PHE A 149 2.88 -8.01 16.00
N THR A 150 1.76 -8.64 16.35
CA THR A 150 0.83 -9.20 15.36
C THR A 150 0.23 -8.12 14.46
N ALA A 151 -0.10 -6.94 15.00
CA ALA A 151 -0.58 -5.80 14.20
C ALA A 151 0.49 -5.33 13.20
N MET A 152 1.74 -5.19 13.66
CA MET A 152 2.88 -4.81 12.81
C MET A 152 3.09 -5.81 11.67
N CYS A 153 3.05 -7.11 11.96
CA CYS A 153 3.15 -8.16 10.93
C CYS A 153 2.02 -8.06 9.89
N GLY A 154 0.78 -7.77 10.30
CA GLY A 154 -0.33 -7.55 9.39
C GLY A 154 -0.12 -6.36 8.45
N TYR A 155 0.39 -5.23 8.96
CA TYR A 155 0.73 -4.07 8.13
C TYR A 155 1.90 -4.35 7.17
N LEU A 156 2.93 -5.08 7.61
CA LEU A 156 4.03 -5.50 6.74
C LEU A 156 3.54 -6.44 5.64
N ALA A 157 2.65 -7.38 5.96
CA ALA A 157 2.03 -8.25 4.97
C ALA A 157 1.21 -7.44 3.94
N ALA A 158 0.52 -6.37 4.36
CA ALA A 158 -0.19 -5.47 3.47
C ALA A 158 0.75 -4.73 2.49
N ILE A 159 1.92 -4.29 2.99
CA ILE A 159 2.96 -3.68 2.14
C ILE A 159 3.50 -4.67 1.13
N VAL A 160 3.84 -5.90 1.55
CA VAL A 160 4.35 -6.95 0.66
C VAL A 160 3.32 -7.30 -0.41
N LEU A 161 2.06 -7.46 -0.04
CA LEU A 161 0.97 -7.71 -0.98
C LEU A 161 0.80 -6.54 -1.96
N GLY A 162 0.91 -5.31 -1.48
CA GLY A 162 0.78 -4.09 -2.29
C GLY A 162 1.88 -3.98 -3.33
N ILE A 163 3.12 -4.28 -2.94
CA ILE A 163 4.26 -4.37 -3.85
C ILE A 163 4.06 -5.51 -4.86
N GLY A 164 3.60 -6.67 -4.40
CA GLY A 164 3.40 -7.84 -5.24
C GLY A 164 2.37 -7.59 -6.34
N ILE A 165 1.17 -7.17 -5.97
CA ILE A 165 0.12 -6.88 -6.94
C ILE A 165 0.46 -5.62 -7.76
N GLY A 166 1.10 -4.62 -7.16
CA GLY A 166 1.54 -3.41 -7.86
C GLY A 166 2.53 -3.70 -8.98
N THR A 167 3.52 -4.56 -8.75
CA THR A 167 4.50 -4.95 -9.77
C THR A 167 3.91 -5.81 -10.88
N ILE A 168 2.94 -6.68 -10.58
CA ILE A 168 2.14 -7.37 -11.61
C ILE A 168 1.36 -6.35 -12.45
N ASN A 169 0.71 -5.40 -11.80
CA ASN A 169 -0.06 -4.35 -12.48
C ASN A 169 0.81 -3.48 -13.40
N VAL A 170 2.06 -3.21 -13.01
CA VAL A 170 3.05 -2.55 -13.88
C VAL A 170 3.26 -3.32 -15.18
N ALA A 171 3.37 -4.65 -15.10
CA ALA A 171 3.54 -5.47 -16.29
C ALA A 171 2.28 -5.43 -17.18
N ILE A 172 1.10 -5.58 -16.59
CA ILE A 172 -0.17 -5.57 -17.34
C ILE A 172 -0.39 -4.22 -18.03
N ILE A 173 -0.19 -3.11 -17.32
CA ILE A 173 -0.44 -1.77 -17.86
C ILE A 173 0.55 -1.38 -18.96
N GLY A 174 1.75 -1.98 -18.95
CA GLY A 174 2.72 -1.86 -20.04
C GLY A 174 2.20 -2.39 -21.38
N PHE A 175 1.31 -3.39 -21.37
CA PHE A 175 0.67 -3.94 -22.57
C PHE A 175 -0.70 -3.33 -22.84
N PHE A 176 -1.51 -3.16 -21.80
CA PHE A 176 -2.89 -2.72 -21.89
C PHE A 176 -3.12 -1.50 -20.99
N PRO A 177 -2.93 -0.27 -21.51
CA PRO A 177 -3.14 0.95 -20.74
C PRO A 177 -4.54 1.09 -20.15
N GLY A 178 -5.56 0.48 -20.78
CA GLY A 178 -6.93 0.40 -20.28
C GLY A 178 -7.08 -0.33 -18.95
N TRP A 179 -6.06 -1.09 -18.52
CA TRP A 179 -6.02 -1.77 -17.22
C TRP A 179 -6.14 -0.80 -16.05
N LEU A 180 -5.82 0.48 -16.21
CA LEU A 180 -5.99 1.50 -15.17
C LEU A 180 -7.42 1.53 -14.62
N ILE A 181 -8.42 1.48 -15.52
CA ILE A 181 -9.85 1.49 -15.16
C ILE A 181 -10.25 0.11 -14.61
N GLY A 182 -9.80 -0.97 -15.26
CA GLY A 182 -10.07 -2.33 -14.82
C GLY A 182 -9.59 -2.61 -13.40
N TYR A 183 -8.37 -2.19 -13.07
CA TYR A 183 -7.81 -2.33 -11.74
C TYR A 183 -8.51 -1.45 -10.70
N ALA A 184 -8.99 -0.25 -11.08
CA ALA A 184 -9.78 0.59 -10.19
C ALA A 184 -11.10 -0.10 -9.80
N LEU A 185 -11.83 -0.68 -10.76
CA LEU A 185 -13.05 -1.44 -10.50
C LEU A 185 -12.78 -2.69 -9.67
N PHE A 186 -11.72 -3.43 -10.01
CA PHE A 186 -11.30 -4.62 -9.26
C PHE A 186 -10.95 -4.28 -7.80
N SER A 187 -10.28 -3.16 -7.57
CA SER A 187 -9.95 -2.69 -6.20
C SER A 187 -11.19 -2.38 -5.38
N ILE A 188 -12.24 -1.83 -5.99
CA ILE A 188 -13.53 -1.59 -5.30
C ILE A 188 -14.16 -2.92 -4.87
N ILE A 189 -14.20 -3.92 -5.76
CA ILE A 189 -14.75 -5.24 -5.46
C ILE A 189 -13.95 -5.91 -4.33
N LEU A 190 -12.61 -5.86 -4.40
CA LEU A 190 -11.74 -6.36 -3.34
C LEU A 190 -11.98 -5.63 -2.02
N TYR A 191 -12.15 -4.31 -2.04
CA TYR A 191 -12.39 -3.52 -0.84
C TYR A 191 -13.71 -3.90 -0.17
N VAL A 192 -14.80 -3.96 -0.93
CA VAL A 192 -16.13 -4.31 -0.40
C VAL A 192 -16.15 -5.74 0.12
N SER A 193 -15.48 -6.68 -0.56
CA SER A 193 -15.40 -8.09 -0.15
C SER A 193 -14.36 -8.39 0.94
N SER A 194 -13.49 -7.43 1.30
CA SER A 194 -12.43 -7.61 2.29
C SER A 194 -12.91 -7.65 3.75
N GLY A 195 -14.22 -7.53 4.00
CA GLY A 195 -14.73 -7.47 5.37
C GLY A 195 -14.38 -6.16 6.08
N VAL A 196 -14.10 -5.07 5.38
CA VAL A 196 -13.89 -3.77 6.04
C VAL A 196 -15.18 -3.30 6.73
N MET A 197 -16.34 -3.53 6.11
CA MET A 197 -17.64 -3.08 6.62
C MET A 197 -18.40 -4.13 7.45
N PHE A 198 -18.04 -5.41 7.33
CA PHE A 198 -18.71 -6.52 8.01
C PHE A 198 -17.64 -7.50 8.50
N LEU A 199 -17.96 -8.35 9.47
CA LEU A 199 -17.00 -9.31 10.00
C LEU A 199 -17.13 -10.67 9.28
N PRO A 200 -16.15 -11.08 8.46
CA PRO A 200 -16.26 -12.33 7.71
C PRO A 200 -16.32 -13.58 8.58
N SER A 201 -15.60 -13.60 9.71
CA SER A 201 -15.61 -14.72 10.66
C SER A 201 -16.98 -15.03 11.29
N TYR A 202 -17.97 -14.15 11.14
CA TYR A 202 -19.33 -14.34 11.66
C TYR A 202 -20.31 -14.81 10.56
N MET A 203 -19.83 -15.00 9.34
CA MET A 203 -20.61 -15.57 8.25
C MET A 203 -20.70 -17.10 8.37
N PRO A 204 -21.69 -17.75 7.72
CA PRO A 204 -21.76 -19.21 7.69
C PRO A 204 -20.45 -19.84 7.19
N ASP A 205 -20.04 -20.96 7.78
CA ASP A 205 -18.74 -21.60 7.53
C ASP A 205 -18.40 -21.79 6.04
N LYS A 206 -19.40 -22.14 5.23
CA LYS A 206 -19.23 -22.29 3.78
C LYS A 206 -18.83 -20.98 3.10
N VAL A 207 -19.44 -19.86 3.50
CA VAL A 207 -19.12 -18.53 2.95
C VAL A 207 -17.75 -18.08 3.45
N TYR A 208 -17.49 -18.26 4.75
CA TYR A 208 -16.19 -17.91 5.34
C TYR A 208 -15.02 -18.66 4.67
N TYR A 209 -15.19 -19.95 4.38
CA TYR A 209 -14.21 -20.76 3.66
C TYR A 209 -13.83 -20.16 2.30
N TRP A 210 -14.81 -19.75 1.48
CA TRP A 210 -14.52 -19.12 0.19
C TRP A 210 -13.93 -17.72 0.34
N MET A 211 -14.35 -16.97 1.34
CA MET A 211 -13.82 -15.64 1.62
C MET A 211 -12.34 -15.65 2.03
N LYS A 212 -11.86 -16.72 2.68
CA LYS A 212 -10.45 -16.86 3.07
C LYS A 212 -9.49 -16.81 1.88
N TYR A 213 -9.93 -17.14 0.67
CA TYR A 213 -9.06 -17.00 -0.52
C TYR A 213 -8.83 -15.53 -0.92
N ASN A 214 -9.60 -14.58 -0.41
CA ASN A 214 -9.35 -13.16 -0.64
C ASN A 214 -8.23 -12.67 0.28
N PRO A 215 -7.03 -12.31 -0.25
CA PRO A 215 -5.92 -11.86 0.60
C PRO A 215 -6.20 -10.51 1.28
N ALA A 216 -7.02 -9.65 0.67
CA ALA A 216 -7.42 -8.38 1.31
C ALA A 216 -8.29 -8.61 2.54
N MET A 217 -9.16 -9.63 2.50
CA MET A 217 -9.95 -10.04 3.65
C MET A 217 -9.06 -10.56 4.78
N GLN A 218 -8.12 -11.44 4.47
CA GLN A 218 -7.23 -11.97 5.49
C GLN A 218 -6.31 -10.89 6.10
N LEU A 219 -5.91 -9.87 5.33
CA LEU A 219 -5.18 -8.71 5.87
C LEU A 219 -6.00 -7.93 6.91
N ALA A 220 -7.28 -7.67 6.61
CA ALA A 220 -8.16 -6.99 7.56
C ALA A 220 -8.37 -7.83 8.82
N GLU A 221 -8.56 -9.14 8.68
CA GLU A 221 -8.69 -10.07 9.81
C GLU A 221 -7.38 -10.20 10.61
N TRP A 222 -6.21 -10.19 9.96
CA TRP A 222 -4.91 -10.19 10.63
C TRP A 222 -4.77 -9.01 11.57
N VAL A 223 -4.93 -7.79 11.05
CA VAL A 223 -4.81 -6.60 11.91
C VAL A 223 -5.88 -6.61 12.99
N ARG A 224 -7.13 -6.99 12.69
CA ARG A 224 -8.18 -7.08 13.72
C ARG A 224 -7.87 -8.10 14.82
N SER A 225 -7.27 -9.24 14.50
CA SER A 225 -6.92 -10.26 15.50
C SER A 225 -5.99 -9.71 16.59
N ALA A 226 -5.13 -8.74 16.25
CA ALA A 226 -4.25 -8.06 17.20
C ALA A 226 -4.97 -7.07 18.13
N TYR A 227 -6.10 -6.51 17.69
CA TYR A 227 -6.90 -5.57 18.47
C TYR A 227 -8.00 -6.26 19.28
N TYR A 228 -8.54 -7.36 18.75
CA TYR A 228 -9.66 -8.10 19.32
C TYR A 228 -9.29 -9.57 19.53
N PRO A 229 -8.39 -9.90 20.49
CA PRO A 229 -7.94 -11.28 20.71
C PRO A 229 -9.07 -12.21 21.15
N TYR A 230 -10.14 -11.66 21.74
CA TYR A 230 -11.33 -12.41 22.16
C TYR A 230 -12.28 -12.78 21.02
N ALA A 231 -12.07 -12.26 19.80
CA ALA A 231 -12.97 -12.45 18.67
C ALA A 231 -12.78 -13.80 17.94
N GLY A 232 -11.76 -14.59 18.30
CA GLY A 232 -11.54 -15.92 17.73
C GLY A 232 -11.25 -15.94 16.22
N ILE A 233 -10.73 -14.85 15.66
CA ILE A 233 -10.47 -14.68 14.24
C ILE A 233 -9.34 -15.62 13.80
N GLN A 234 -9.59 -16.46 12.78
CA GLN A 234 -8.64 -17.45 12.28
C GLN A 234 -7.97 -16.99 10.99
N VAL A 235 -6.73 -16.54 11.11
CA VAL A 235 -5.94 -15.97 10.00
C VAL A 235 -4.95 -17.00 9.47
N ASP A 236 -4.93 -17.21 8.15
CA ASP A 236 -3.96 -18.09 7.52
C ASP A 236 -2.68 -17.31 7.15
N TYR A 237 -1.85 -17.01 8.15
CA TYR A 237 -0.65 -16.17 7.98
C TYR A 237 0.27 -16.62 6.83
N LEU A 238 0.48 -17.94 6.71
CA LEU A 238 1.33 -18.52 5.67
C LEU A 238 0.76 -18.25 4.27
N TYR A 239 -0.56 -18.34 4.10
CA TYR A 239 -1.21 -18.09 2.82
C TYR A 239 -0.94 -16.66 2.34
N ILE A 240 -1.17 -15.66 3.20
CA ILE A 240 -1.01 -14.24 2.84
C ILE A 240 0.44 -13.92 2.49
N ILE A 241 1.40 -14.39 3.31
CA ILE A 241 2.82 -14.16 3.08
C ILE A 241 3.25 -14.81 1.77
N MET A 242 2.93 -16.09 1.57
CA MET A 242 3.32 -16.83 0.36
C MET A 242 2.64 -16.26 -0.88
N PHE A 243 1.38 -15.87 -0.79
CA PHE A 243 0.66 -15.22 -1.88
C PHE A 243 1.32 -13.88 -2.25
N GLY A 244 1.60 -13.02 -1.26
CA GLY A 244 2.27 -11.73 -1.47
C GLY A 244 3.68 -11.88 -2.08
N LEU A 245 4.49 -12.81 -1.55
CA LEU A 245 5.83 -13.10 -2.06
C LEU A 245 5.80 -13.71 -3.47
N THR A 246 4.84 -14.59 -3.75
CA THR A 246 4.65 -15.17 -5.08
C THR A 246 4.27 -14.08 -6.08
N CYS A 247 3.32 -13.21 -5.72
CA CYS A 247 2.95 -12.06 -6.54
C CYS A 247 4.14 -11.13 -6.79
N ALA A 248 4.93 -10.81 -5.76
CA ALA A 248 6.13 -9.98 -5.91
C ALA A 248 7.19 -10.62 -6.80
N SER A 249 7.41 -11.93 -6.65
CA SER A 249 8.37 -12.67 -7.47
C SER A 249 7.94 -12.66 -8.95
N ILE A 250 6.67 -12.98 -9.22
CA ILE A 250 6.10 -12.95 -10.58
C ILE A 250 6.16 -11.54 -11.17
N GLY A 251 5.72 -10.54 -10.41
CA GLY A 251 5.70 -9.15 -10.84
C GLY A 251 7.10 -8.63 -11.19
N LEU A 252 8.09 -8.89 -10.35
CA LEU A 252 9.48 -8.50 -10.61
C LEU A 252 10.07 -9.23 -11.83
N LEU A 253 9.76 -10.52 -12.02
CA LEU A 253 10.18 -11.27 -13.20
C LEU A 253 9.59 -10.68 -14.50
N LEU A 254 8.30 -10.31 -14.47
CA LEU A 254 7.63 -9.68 -15.61
C LEU A 254 8.22 -8.29 -15.90
N VAL A 255 8.43 -7.46 -14.88
CA VAL A 255 9.07 -6.15 -15.04
C VAL A 255 10.46 -6.29 -15.67
N LYS A 256 11.27 -7.25 -15.21
CA LYS A 256 12.64 -7.46 -15.69
C LYS A 256 12.70 -7.93 -17.14
N HIS A 257 11.85 -8.88 -17.56
CA HIS A 257 12.00 -9.53 -18.88
C HIS A 257 11.09 -8.96 -19.95
N VAL A 258 9.94 -8.43 -19.55
CA VAL A 258 8.86 -8.10 -20.48
C VAL A 258 8.78 -6.60 -20.68
N VAL A 259 8.71 -5.83 -19.59
CA VAL A 259 8.59 -4.38 -19.67
C VAL A 259 9.88 -3.73 -20.15
N SER A 260 11.05 -4.26 -19.77
CA SER A 260 12.34 -3.79 -20.27
C SER A 260 12.48 -3.94 -21.79
N LYS A 261 11.93 -5.02 -22.38
CA LYS A 261 11.96 -5.26 -23.84
C LYS A 261 10.96 -4.40 -24.61
N LEU A 262 9.83 -4.05 -24.01
CA LEU A 262 8.86 -3.13 -24.61
C LEU A 262 9.34 -1.67 -24.65
N GLN A 263 10.37 -1.35 -23.85
CA GLN A 263 10.92 0.00 -23.69
C GLN A 263 12.30 0.19 -24.33
N ALA A 264 12.92 -0.90 -24.79
CA ALA A 264 14.15 -0.88 -25.61
C ALA A 264 13.79 -0.61 -27.08
#